data_AF-A0A8T3YS43-F1
#
_entry.id   AF-A0A8T3YS43-F1
#
_cell.length_a   1.000
_cell.length_b   1.000
_cell.length_c   1.000
_cell.angle_alpha   90.00
_cell.angle_beta   90.00
_cell.angle_gamma   90.00
#
_symmetry.space_group_name_H-M   'P 1'
#
loop_
_entity.id
_entity.type
_entity.pdbx_description
1 polymer ?
#
loop_
_entity_poly.entity_id
_entity_poly.type
_entity_poly.pdbx_seq_one_letter_code
_entity_poly.pdbx_strand_id
1 'polypeptide(L)' 'MKILVIKLGAIGDVIRTTTILHGLKAKYKNCKIDWITKKESYD' A
#
# COMPACT_ATOMS: atom_id res chain seq x y z
N MET A 1 -3.82 9.51 -11.58
CA MET A 1 -2.53 9.28 -10.90
C MET A 1 -2.37 7.79 -10.63
N LYS A 2 -1.20 7.22 -10.92
CA LYS A 2 -0.84 5.85 -10.55
C LYS A 2 0.22 5.91 -9.45
N ILE A 3 0.00 5.19 -8.36
CA ILE A 3 0.88 5.18 -7.19
C ILE A 3 1.30 3.73 -6.96
N LEU A 4 2.61 3.49 -6.87
CA LEU A 4 3.16 2.21 -6.49
C LEU A 4 3.69 2.30 -5.07
N VAL A 5 3.18 1.45 -4.17
CA VAL A 5 3.73 1.32 -2.82
C VAL A 5 4.59 0.05 -2.75
N ILE A 6 5.81 0.19 -2.26
CA ILE A 6 6.74 -0.94 -2.09
C ILE A 6 6.96 -1.14 -0.58
N LYS A 7 6.44 -2.25 -0.05
CA LYS A 7 6.66 -2.65 1.35
C LYS A 7 6.99 -4.13 1.44
N LEU A 8 8.29 -4.42 1.48
CA LEU A 8 8.86 -5.76 1.55
C LEU A 8 9.12 -6.24 3.00
N GLY A 9 8.42 -5.65 3.97
CA GLY A 9 8.51 -6.05 5.37
C GLY A 9 7.68 -7.30 5.68
N ALA A 10 7.69 -7.69 6.95
CA ALA A 10 6.80 -8.73 7.44
C ALA A 10 5.33 -8.27 7.36
N ILE A 11 4.39 -9.22 7.42
CA ILE A 11 2.94 -8.96 7.30
C ILE A 11 2.44 -7.86 8.26
N GLY A 12 2.97 -7.81 9.49
CA GLY A 12 2.59 -6.77 10.46
C GLY A 12 2.96 -5.35 10.01
N ASP A 13 4.09 -5.18 9.31
CA ASP A 13 4.47 -3.88 8.76
C ASP A 13 3.64 -3.51 7.51
N VAL A 14 3.28 -4.49 6.70
CA VAL A 14 2.41 -4.31 5.52
C VAL A 14 1.04 -3.83 5.97
N ILE A 15 0.42 -4.50 6.95
CA ILE A 15 -0.88 -4.11 7.49
C ILE A 15 -0.82 -2.70 8.08
N ARG A 16 0.17 -2.37 8.92
CA ARG A 16 0.28 -1.03 9.50
C ARG A 16 0.45 0.07 8.47
N THR A 17 1.11 -0.23 7.35
CA THR A 17 1.30 0.75 6.27
C THR A 17 0.06 0.96 5.40
N THR A 18 -0.97 0.11 5.45
CA THR A 18 -2.25 0.35 4.76
C THR A 18 -2.97 1.64 5.23
N THR A 19 -2.65 2.12 6.44
CA THR A 19 -3.20 3.36 6.98
C THR A 19 -2.96 4.58 6.08
N ILE A 20 -1.87 4.58 5.29
CA ILE A 20 -1.55 5.67 4.36
C ILE A 20 -2.55 5.77 3.20
N LEU A 21 -3.28 4.69 2.88
CA LEU A 21 -4.19 4.64 1.73
C LEU A 21 -5.31 5.68 1.84
N HIS A 22 -5.83 5.92 3.05
CA HIS A 22 -6.85 6.94 3.31
C HIS A 22 -6.34 8.34 2.93
N GLY A 23 -5.13 8.70 3.38
CA GLY A 23 -4.49 9.97 3.05
C GLY A 23 -4.20 10.11 1.55
N LEU A 24 -3.71 9.04 0.92
CA LEU A 24 -3.43 9.02 -0.52
C LEU A 24 -4.70 9.19 -1.36
N LYS A 25 -5.80 8.54 -0.98
CA LYS A 25 -7.10 8.65 -1.67
C LYS A 25 -7.76 10.01 -1.45
N ALA A 26 -7.55 10.63 -0.28
CA ALA A 26 -8.04 11.97 0.00
C ALA A 26 -7.28 13.04 -0.82
N LYS A 27 -5.95 12.96 -0.82
CA LYS A 27 -5.06 13.90 -1.52
C LYS A 27 -5.10 13.75 -3.04
N TYR A 28 -5.12 12.52 -3.53
CA TYR A 28 -5.10 12.20 -4.95
C TYR A 28 -6.42 11.53 -5.35
N LYS A 29 -7.42 12.34 -5.71
CA LYS A 29 -8.72 11.84 -6.18
C LYS A 29 -8.53 10.92 -7.40
N ASN A 30 -9.33 9.86 -7.44
CA ASN A 30 -9.31 8.83 -8.50
C ASN A 30 -7.93 8.20 -8.76
N CYS A 31 -7.04 8.17 -7.75
CA CYS A 31 -5.76 7.46 -7.90
C CYS A 31 -5.96 5.95 -7.93
N LYS A 32 -5.13 5.27 -8.73
CA LYS A 32 -4.95 3.81 -8.67
C LYS A 32 -3.68 3.54 -7.86
N ILE A 33 -3.78 2.61 -6.91
CA ILE A 33 -2.70 2.26 -6.00
C ILE A 33 -2.42 0.77 -6.20
N ASP A 34 -1.21 0.47 -6.65
CA ASP A 34 -0.68 -0.88 -6.74
C ASP A 34 0.31 -1.08 -5.60
N TRP A 35 0.38 -2.28 -5.04
CA TRP A 35 1.20 -2.59 -3.87
C TRP A 35 2.08 -3.80 -4.13
N ILE A 36 3.39 -3.63 -3.98
CA ILE A 36 4.36 -4.73 -4.02
C ILE A 36 4.72 -5.09 -2.59
N THR A 37 4.46 -6.34 -2.25
CA THR A 37 4.92 -6.98 -1.02
C THR A 37 5.51 -8.34 -1.31
N LYS A 38 6.11 -8.96 -0.29
CA LYS A 38 6.60 -10.33 -0.42
C LYS A 38 5.43 -11.31 -0.42
N LYS A 39 5.61 -12.47 -1.05
CA LYS A 39 4.56 -13.49 -1.21
C LYS A 39 4.02 -13.95 0.15
N GLU A 40 4.90 -14.15 1.12
CA GLU A 40 4.54 -14.53 2.50
C GLU A 40 3.74 -13.48 3.29
N SER A 41 3.63 -12.25 2.77
CA SER A 41 2.84 -11.19 3.36
C SER A 41 1.46 -11.02 2.68
N TYR A 42 1.17 -11.85 1.68
CA TYR A 42 -0.10 -11.88 0.96
C TYR A 42 -0.83 -13.23 1.11
N ASP A 43 -0.09 -14.34 1.01
CA ASP A 43 -0.59 -15.70 1.21
C ASP A 43 -1.03 -15.94 2.67
#